data_AF-U2RGH7-F1
#
_entry.id   AF-U2RGH7-F1
#
_cell.length_a   1.000
_cell.length_b   1.000
_cell.length_c   1.000
_cell.angle_alpha   90.00
_cell.angle_beta   90.00
_cell.angle_gamma   90.00
#
_symmetry.space_group_name_H-M   'P 1'
#
loop_
_entity.id
_entity.type
_entity.pdbx_description
1 polymer ?
#
loop_
_entity_poly.entity_id
_entity_poly.type
_entity_poly.pdbx_seq_one_letter_code
_entity_poly.pdbx_strand_id
1 'polypeptide(L)'
;MIDRDKILVEATRTRRQRLMSALTFGGLPDRRTVTDNIGRFVGSAVLAAAIGAGCLGGSFIVDTLQEQRMTTTSNDYRSAVQGAAELEAGATADPRTGYPLDADTGWAVAPDGTAYDPRSGWQVDTGTGRLIDPTTKYEIDPQTLQVHPKERR
;
A
#
# COMPACT_ATOMS: atom_id res chain seq x y z
N MET A 1 -33.25 -65.76 -7.65
CA MET A 1 -34.37 -64.93 -8.12
C MET A 1 -33.81 -63.52 -8.27
N ILE A 2 -33.33 -63.19 -9.48
CA ILE A 2 -32.58 -61.95 -9.72
C ILE A 2 -33.56 -60.78 -9.72
N ASP A 3 -33.29 -59.80 -8.86
CA ASP A 3 -34.11 -58.63 -8.52
C ASP A 3 -34.59 -57.82 -9.73
N ARG A 4 -35.89 -57.89 -10.01
CA ARG A 4 -36.56 -57.07 -11.02
C ARG A 4 -36.52 -55.58 -10.66
N ASP A 5 -36.52 -55.25 -9.38
CA ASP A 5 -36.44 -53.88 -8.88
C ASP A 5 -35.08 -53.25 -9.19
N LYS A 6 -34.00 -54.04 -9.09
CA LYS A 6 -32.64 -53.58 -9.44
C LYS A 6 -32.53 -53.22 -10.92
N ILE A 7 -33.17 -54.00 -11.80
CA ILE A 7 -33.21 -53.74 -13.24
C ILE A 7 -33.99 -52.46 -13.55
N LEU A 8 -35.11 -52.21 -12.85
CA LEU A 8 -35.90 -50.98 -13.03
C LEU A 8 -35.15 -49.73 -12.57
N VAL A 9 -34.44 -49.82 -11.44
CA VAL A 9 -33.61 -48.73 -10.91
C VAL A 9 -32.43 -48.42 -11.83
N GLU A 10 -31.76 -49.45 -12.37
CA GLU A 10 -30.70 -49.24 -13.37
C GLU A 10 -31.25 -48.60 -14.65
N ALA A 11 -32.37 -49.10 -15.18
CA ALA A 11 -32.97 -48.58 -16.40
C ALA A 11 -33.41 -47.11 -16.25
N THR A 12 -34.05 -46.75 -15.14
CA THR A 12 -34.44 -45.35 -14.86
C THR A 12 -33.23 -44.46 -14.66
N ARG A 13 -32.18 -44.92 -13.95
CA ARG A 13 -30.93 -44.18 -13.77
C ARG A 13 -30.26 -43.87 -15.11
N THR A 14 -30.13 -44.87 -16.00
CA THR A 14 -29.54 -44.68 -17.33
C THR A 14 -30.38 -43.73 -18.19
N ARG A 15 -31.72 -43.86 -18.15
CA ARG A 15 -32.61 -42.97 -18.90
C ARG A 15 -32.47 -41.52 -18.43
N ARG A 16 -32.42 -41.29 -17.11
CA ARG A 16 -32.28 -39.96 -16.51
C ARG A 16 -30.92 -39.34 -16.83
N GLN A 17 -29.84 -40.12 -16.76
CA GLN A 17 -28.50 -39.66 -17.16
C GLN A 17 -28.43 -39.25 -18.62
N ARG A 18 -29.02 -40.03 -19.53
CA ARG A 18 -29.06 -39.70 -20.96
C ARG A 18 -29.90 -38.45 -21.24
N LEU A 19 -31.05 -38.31 -20.58
CA LEU A 19 -31.93 -37.14 -20.71
C LEU A 19 -31.27 -35.87 -20.15
N MET A 20 -30.65 -35.96 -18.97
CA MET A 20 -29.86 -34.88 -18.38
C MET A 20 -28.73 -34.47 -19.31
N SER A 21 -27.95 -35.41 -19.84
CA SER A 21 -26.85 -35.08 -20.76
C SER A 21 -27.34 -34.46 -22.06
N ALA A 22 -28.50 -34.87 -22.58
CA ALA A 22 -29.08 -34.28 -23.79
C ALA A 22 -29.59 -32.85 -23.54
N LEU A 23 -30.14 -32.57 -22.36
CA LEU A 23 -30.59 -31.23 -21.97
C LEU A 23 -29.43 -30.28 -21.66
N THR A 24 -28.33 -30.76 -21.09
CA THR A 24 -27.18 -29.91 -20.73
C THR A 24 -26.19 -29.69 -21.86
N PHE A 25 -26.02 -30.66 -22.78
CA PHE A 25 -24.97 -30.63 -23.80
C PHE A 25 -25.48 -30.66 -25.25
N GLY A 26 -26.79 -30.73 -25.51
CA GLY A 26 -27.32 -30.76 -26.87
C GLY A 26 -26.89 -31.98 -27.69
N GLY A 27 -26.96 -31.90 -29.02
CA GLY A 27 -26.60 -33.00 -29.93
C GLY A 27 -25.13 -33.44 -29.83
N LEU A 28 -24.84 -34.68 -30.26
CA LEU A 28 -23.50 -35.31 -30.23
C LEU A 28 -22.30 -34.43 -30.66
N PRO A 29 -22.37 -33.54 -31.67
CA PRO A 29 -21.25 -32.67 -32.02
C PRO A 29 -20.92 -31.60 -30.96
N ASP A 30 -21.89 -31.18 -30.16
CA ASP A 30 -21.76 -30.06 -29.22
C ASP A 30 -21.06 -30.48 -27.91
N ARG A 31 -21.06 -31.79 -27.62
CA ARG A 31 -20.43 -32.38 -26.43
C ARG A 31 -18.91 -32.20 -26.37
N ARG A 32 -18.21 -32.17 -27.52
CA ARG A 32 -16.75 -31.92 -27.57
C ARG A 32 -16.42 -30.47 -27.23
N THR A 33 -17.20 -29.55 -27.80
CA THR A 33 -17.06 -28.10 -27.60
C THR A 33 -17.29 -27.70 -26.15
N VAL A 34 -18.29 -28.29 -25.48
CA VAL A 34 -18.59 -27.95 -24.09
C VAL A 34 -17.50 -28.44 -23.12
N THR A 35 -16.93 -29.64 -23.32
CA THR A 35 -15.83 -30.12 -22.44
C THR A 35 -14.58 -29.25 -22.53
N ASP A 36 -14.21 -28.77 -23.73
CA ASP A 36 -13.06 -27.86 -23.89
C ASP A 36 -13.33 -26.48 -23.29
N ASN A 37 -14.56 -25.97 -23.42
CA ASN A 37 -14.94 -24.68 -22.84
C ASN A 37 -15.01 -24.71 -21.31
N ILE A 38 -15.45 -25.82 -20.71
CA ILE A 38 -15.45 -26.00 -19.24
C ILE A 38 -14.01 -25.97 -18.70
N GLY A 39 -13.07 -26.65 -19.36
CA GLY A 39 -11.66 -26.62 -18.96
C GLY A 39 -11.07 -25.21 -18.99
N ARG A 40 -11.38 -24.44 -20.05
CA ARG A 40 -10.97 -23.04 -20.18
C ARG A 40 -11.64 -22.14 -19.13
N PHE A 41 -12.90 -22.38 -18.82
CA PHE A 41 -13.64 -21.62 -17.81
C PHE A 41 -13.04 -21.81 -16.42
N VAL A 42 -12.85 -23.08 -16.00
CA VAL A 42 -12.23 -23.40 -14.70
C VAL A 42 -10.80 -22.84 -14.63
N GLY A 43 -10.02 -22.96 -15.70
CA GLY A 43 -8.69 -22.36 -15.78
C GLY A 43 -8.70 -20.84 -15.61
N SER A 44 -9.61 -20.14 -16.30
CA SER A 44 -9.75 -18.68 -16.17
C SER A 44 -10.21 -18.26 -14.78
N ALA A 45 -11.09 -19.04 -14.13
CA ALA A 45 -11.57 -18.75 -12.79
C ALA A 45 -10.44 -18.84 -11.75
N VAL A 46 -9.57 -19.85 -11.85
CA VAL A 46 -8.40 -19.98 -10.96
C VAL A 46 -7.40 -18.86 -11.20
N LEU A 47 -7.13 -18.50 -12.46
CA LEU A 47 -6.24 -17.39 -12.80
C LEU A 47 -6.76 -16.06 -12.25
N ALA A 48 -8.06 -15.79 -12.40
CA ALA A 48 -8.70 -14.59 -11.85
C ALA A 48 -8.58 -14.51 -10.32
N ALA A 49 -8.78 -15.64 -9.63
CA ALA A 49 -8.62 -15.71 -8.18
C ALA A 49 -7.18 -15.42 -7.73
N ALA A 50 -6.18 -15.97 -8.43
CA ALA A 50 -4.77 -15.73 -8.10
C ALA A 50 -4.36 -14.26 -8.29
N ILE A 51 -4.80 -13.65 -9.41
CA ILE A 51 -4.54 -12.23 -9.67
C ILE A 51 -5.24 -11.36 -8.62
N GLY A 52 -6.49 -11.67 -8.29
CA GLY A 52 -7.23 -10.97 -7.24
C GLY A 52 -6.53 -11.01 -5.89
N ALA A 53 -6.08 -12.19 -5.46
CA ALA A 53 -5.33 -12.34 -4.21
C ALA A 53 -4.01 -11.53 -4.22
N GLY A 54 -3.30 -11.52 -5.36
CA GLY A 54 -2.09 -10.72 -5.54
C GLY A 54 -2.33 -9.22 -5.43
N CYS A 55 -3.36 -8.70 -6.10
CA CYS A 55 -3.71 -7.27 -6.05
C CYS A 55 -4.12 -6.81 -4.64
N LEU A 56 -4.91 -7.63 -3.93
CA LEU A 56 -5.33 -7.32 -2.56
C LEU A 56 -4.14 -7.36 -1.59
N GLY A 57 -3.28 -8.38 -1.69
CA GLY A 57 -2.08 -8.52 -0.85
C GLY A 57 -1.09 -7.38 -1.06
N GLY A 58 -0.81 -7.01 -2.32
CA GLY A 58 0.08 -5.90 -2.64
C GLY A 58 -0.40 -4.56 -2.08
N SER A 59 -1.70 -4.27 -2.21
CA SER A 59 -2.30 -3.03 -1.70
C SER A 59 -2.16 -2.92 -0.18
N PHE A 60 -2.40 -4.02 0.54
CA PHE A 60 -2.29 -4.05 2.01
C PHE A 60 -0.85 -3.83 2.52
N ILE A 61 0.14 -4.44 1.88
CA ILE A 61 1.55 -4.29 2.30
C ILE A 61 2.04 -2.86 2.06
N VAL A 62 1.66 -2.24 0.95
CA VAL A 62 2.06 -0.85 0.66
C VAL A 62 1.40 0.10 1.67
N ASP A 63 0.12 -0.08 1.95
CA ASP A 63 -0.64 0.76 2.90
C ASP A 63 -0.05 0.68 4.31
N THR A 64 0.20 -0.54 4.81
CA THR A 64 0.81 -0.74 6.13
C THR A 64 2.21 -0.14 6.25
N LEU A 65 3.04 -0.26 5.21
CA LEU A 65 4.37 0.37 5.20
C LEU A 65 4.30 1.89 5.15
N GLN A 66 3.30 2.46 4.47
CA GLN A 66 3.12 3.89 4.38
C GLN A 66 2.68 4.49 5.72
N GLU A 67 1.74 3.84 6.40
CA GLU A 67 1.29 4.21 7.75
C GLU A 67 2.45 4.15 8.77
N GLN A 68 3.28 3.11 8.70
CA GLN A 68 4.48 3.00 9.56
C GLN A 68 5.48 4.14 9.34
N ARG A 69 5.68 4.56 8.08
CA ARG A 69 6.60 5.67 7.78
C ARG A 69 6.07 7.00 8.29
N MET A 70 4.79 7.28 8.07
CA MET A 70 4.15 8.50 8.55
C MET A 70 4.21 8.63 10.07
N THR A 71 3.87 7.55 10.78
CA THR A 71 3.90 7.53 12.25
C THR A 71 5.33 7.68 12.78
N THR A 72 6.30 6.97 12.21
CA THR A 72 7.72 7.10 12.56
C THR A 72 8.22 8.53 12.39
N THR A 73 8.01 9.17 11.22
CA THR A 73 8.44 10.56 10.98
C THR A 73 7.84 11.53 11.99
N SER A 74 6.55 11.41 12.30
CA SER A 74 5.91 12.29 13.28
C SER A 74 6.46 12.11 14.70
N ASN A 75 6.79 10.88 15.08
CA ASN A 75 7.33 10.57 16.41
C ASN A 75 8.80 10.97 16.52
N ASP A 76 9.59 10.74 15.46
CA ASP A 76 10.98 11.16 15.36
C ASP A 76 11.08 12.68 15.47
N TYR A 77 10.19 13.42 14.80
CA TYR A 77 10.13 14.88 14.96
C TYR A 77 9.80 15.29 16.39
N ARG A 78 8.80 14.65 17.02
CA ARG A 78 8.43 14.93 18.42
C ARG A 78 9.58 14.68 19.39
N SER A 79 10.32 13.58 19.21
CA SER A 79 11.48 13.27 20.04
C SER A 79 12.64 14.23 19.80
N ALA A 80 12.87 14.65 18.54
CA ALA A 80 13.88 15.64 18.19
C ALA A 80 13.61 17.00 18.85
N VAL A 81 12.35 17.46 18.83
CA VAL A 81 11.95 18.73 19.48
C VAL A 81 11.97 18.62 21.00
N GLN A 82 11.58 17.47 21.57
CA GLN A 82 11.63 17.27 23.03
C GLN A 82 13.06 17.23 23.59
N GLY A 83 14.01 16.74 22.80
CA GLY A 83 15.44 16.73 23.14
C GLY A 83 16.19 18.02 22.76
N ALA A 84 15.50 18.98 22.13
CA ALA A 84 16.11 20.20 21.64
C ALA A 84 16.59 21.09 22.79
N ALA A 85 17.78 21.65 22.65
CA ALA A 85 18.22 22.76 23.49
C ALA A 85 17.35 23.98 23.19
N GLU A 86 16.74 24.57 24.22
CA GLU A 86 15.98 25.81 24.10
C GLU A 86 16.89 26.89 23.48
N LEU A 87 16.46 27.52 22.38
CA LEU A 87 17.20 28.65 21.82
C LEU A 87 17.12 29.82 22.79
N GLU A 88 18.28 30.24 23.30
CA GLU A 88 18.44 31.47 24.08
C GLU A 88 17.88 32.65 23.27
N ALA A 89 16.96 33.42 23.85
CA ALA A 89 16.33 34.55 23.18
C ALA A 89 17.38 35.60 22.78
N GLY A 90 17.59 35.77 21.46
CA GLY A 90 18.61 36.66 20.89
C GLY A 90 19.89 35.95 20.42
N ALA A 91 19.90 34.62 20.37
CA ALA A 91 20.98 33.87 19.73
C ALA A 91 21.16 34.31 18.26
N THR A 92 22.39 34.62 17.87
CA THR A 92 22.73 35.00 16.48
C THR A 92 23.15 33.81 15.63
N ALA A 93 23.39 32.66 16.26
CA ALA A 93 23.79 31.42 15.62
C ALA A 93 23.17 30.22 16.34
N ASP A 94 22.87 29.17 15.58
CA ASP A 94 22.33 27.92 16.10
C ASP A 94 23.38 27.21 16.98
N PRO A 95 23.09 26.89 18.25
CA PRO A 95 24.02 26.19 19.13
C PRO A 95 24.36 24.76 18.65
N ARG A 96 23.51 24.14 17.83
CA ARG A 96 23.70 22.76 17.39
C ARG A 96 24.59 22.65 16.15
N THR A 97 24.41 23.55 15.20
CA THR A 97 25.14 23.54 13.92
C THR A 97 26.23 24.61 13.83
N GLY A 98 26.15 25.66 14.64
CA GLY A 98 27.01 26.83 14.57
C GLY A 98 26.69 27.79 13.41
N TYR A 99 25.63 27.52 12.64
CA TYR A 99 25.24 28.35 11.50
C TYR A 99 24.51 29.63 11.94
N PRO A 100 24.68 30.75 11.20
CA PRO A 100 23.95 31.98 11.49
C PRO A 100 22.44 31.75 11.37
N LEU A 101 21.70 32.34 12.30
CA LEU A 101 20.25 32.36 12.25
C LEU A 101 19.80 33.52 11.36
N ASP A 102 18.91 33.23 10.42
CA ASP A 102 18.23 34.25 9.65
C ASP A 102 17.24 35.01 10.55
N ALA A 103 17.34 36.33 10.58
CA ALA A 103 16.50 37.18 11.42
C ALA A 103 15.04 37.20 10.98
N ASP A 104 14.77 36.98 9.69
CA ASP A 104 13.41 37.03 9.13
C ASP A 104 12.67 35.70 9.31
N THR A 105 13.37 34.57 9.13
CA THR A 105 12.76 33.21 9.17
C THR A 105 13.02 32.46 10.48
N GLY A 106 14.06 32.82 11.23
CA GLY A 106 14.50 32.11 12.43
C GLY A 106 15.16 30.75 12.14
N TRP A 107 15.49 30.46 10.88
CA TRP A 107 16.15 29.22 10.48
C TRP A 107 17.67 29.38 10.47
N ALA A 108 18.38 28.29 10.75
CA ALA A 108 19.83 28.25 10.65
C ALA A 108 20.23 28.02 9.19
N VAL A 109 20.95 28.97 8.60
CA VAL A 109 21.29 28.93 7.16
C VAL A 109 22.75 28.54 7.01
N ALA A 110 22.99 27.40 6.37
CA ALA A 110 24.32 26.94 6.06
C ALA A 110 24.93 27.73 4.88
N PRO A 111 26.27 27.73 4.72
CA PRO A 111 26.95 28.47 3.66
C PRO A 111 26.56 28.04 2.24
N ASP A 112 26.02 26.83 2.09
CA ASP A 112 25.51 26.28 0.83
C ASP A 112 24.09 26.78 0.48
N GLY A 113 23.48 27.60 1.35
CA GLY A 113 22.13 28.12 1.21
C GLY A 113 21.04 27.18 1.70
N THR A 114 21.38 26.05 2.32
CA THR A 114 20.38 25.17 2.92
C THR A 114 19.94 25.68 4.29
N ALA A 115 18.63 25.64 4.53
CA ALA A 115 18.04 26.05 5.80
C ALA A 115 17.82 24.83 6.70
N TYR A 116 18.01 25.02 8.00
CA TYR A 116 17.78 24.03 9.04
C TYR A 116 16.94 24.63 10.17
N ASP A 117 16.01 23.87 10.71
CA ASP A 117 15.30 24.26 11.92
C ASP A 117 16.22 24.08 13.11
N PRO A 118 16.51 25.14 13.88
CA PRO A 118 17.42 25.05 15.02
C PRO A 118 16.85 24.22 16.18
N ARG A 119 15.53 23.99 16.23
CA ARG A 119 14.88 23.19 17.29
C ARG A 119 15.06 21.69 17.02
N SER A 120 14.53 21.21 15.89
CA SER A 120 14.63 19.79 15.54
C SER A 120 15.99 19.41 14.94
N GLY A 121 16.70 20.39 14.39
CA GLY A 121 17.91 20.15 13.62
C GLY A 121 17.68 19.59 12.23
N TRP A 122 16.43 19.57 11.76
CA TRP A 122 16.06 19.00 10.48
C TRP A 122 16.18 20.04 9.37
N GLN A 123 16.43 19.58 8.15
CA GLN A 123 16.52 20.48 7.00
C GLN A 123 15.14 21.03 6.66
N VAL A 124 15.05 22.31 6.30
CA VAL A 124 13.81 22.95 5.89
C VAL A 124 13.81 23.11 4.37
N ASP A 125 12.70 22.73 3.73
CA ASP A 125 12.43 23.10 2.35
C ASP A 125 11.99 24.56 2.31
N THR A 126 12.82 25.43 1.75
CA THR A 126 12.58 26.87 1.68
C THR A 126 11.42 27.26 0.75
N GLY A 127 10.99 26.36 -0.14
CA GLY A 127 9.83 26.59 -1.00
C GLY A 127 8.50 26.33 -0.32
N THR A 128 8.45 25.35 0.58
CA THR A 128 7.20 24.91 1.25
C THR A 128 7.14 25.25 2.74
N GLY A 129 8.28 25.56 3.36
CA GLY A 129 8.42 25.76 4.81
C GLY A 129 8.31 24.46 5.63
N ARG A 130 8.38 23.30 4.98
CA ARG A 130 8.27 21.98 5.63
C ARG A 130 9.64 21.43 6.01
N LEU A 131 9.64 20.57 7.03
CA LEU A 131 10.84 19.95 7.54
C LEU A 131 11.06 18.59 6.88
N ILE A 132 12.27 18.31 6.43
CA ILE A 132 12.64 17.07 5.77
C ILE A 132 13.28 16.14 6.80
N ASP A 133 12.65 14.98 6.98
CA ASP A 133 13.17 13.91 7.81
C ASP A 133 14.49 13.36 7.21
N PRO A 134 15.59 13.33 7.99
CA PRO A 134 16.89 12.87 7.50
C PRO A 134 16.90 11.39 7.11
N THR A 135 16.04 10.56 7.72
CA THR A 135 16.00 9.11 7.53
C THR A 135 15.03 8.74 6.42
N THR A 136 13.77 9.17 6.55
CA THR A 136 12.70 8.73 5.64
C THR A 136 12.58 9.59 4.39
N LYS A 137 13.15 10.81 4.42
CA LYS A 137 12.99 11.86 3.40
C LYS A 137 11.55 12.33 3.20
N TYR A 138 10.64 12.05 4.12
CA TYR A 138 9.32 12.65 4.13
C TYR A 138 9.41 14.09 4.63
N GLU A 139 8.44 14.90 4.22
CA GLU A 139 8.26 16.26 4.69
C GLU A 139 7.22 16.28 5.81
N ILE A 140 7.48 16.99 6.89
CA ILE A 140 6.52 17.22 7.97
C ILE A 140 6.27 18.71 8.14
N ASP A 141 5.00 19.09 8.24
CA ASP A 141 4.62 20.43 8.65
C ASP A 141 4.75 20.55 10.19
N PRO A 142 5.59 21.46 10.71
CA PRO A 142 5.80 21.61 12.15
C PRO A 142 4.55 22.05 12.92
N GLN A 143 3.60 22.74 12.29
CA GLN A 143 2.40 23.26 12.96
C GLN A 143 1.29 22.21 13.03
N THR A 144 1.06 21.52 11.90
CA THR A 144 -0.04 20.55 11.78
C THR A 144 0.39 19.11 12.05
N LEU A 145 1.70 18.85 12.10
CA LEU A 145 2.32 17.52 12.19
C LEU A 145 1.89 16.55 11.09
N GLN A 146 1.39 17.08 9.97
CA GLN A 146 1.03 16.26 8.82
C GLN A 146 2.27 15.88 8.03
N VAL A 147 2.39 14.59 7.73
CA VAL A 147 3.50 14.02 6.98
C VAL A 147 3.11 13.91 5.51
N HIS A 148 3.89 14.55 4.66
CA HIS A 148 3.77 14.53 3.21
C HIS A 148 4.93 13.74 2.60
N PRO A 149 4.69 12.89 1.59
CA PRO A 149 5.78 12.36 0.80
C PRO A 149 6.49 13.51 0.10
N LYS A 150 7.83 13.54 0.15
CA LYS A 150 8.61 14.50 -0.62
C LYS A 150 8.36 14.25 -2.10
N GLU A 151 7.71 15.21 -2.75
CA GLU A 151 7.44 15.13 -4.18
C GLU A 151 8.78 15.12 -4.92
N ARG A 152 9.01 14.08 -5.73
CA ARG A 152 10.20 14.05 -6.60
C ARG A 152 10.01 15.10 -7.68
N ARG A 153 10.59 16.28 -7.45
CA ARG A 153 10.72 17.32 -8.47
C ARG A 153 11.69 16.90 -9.57
#